data_AF-A0A2N6AY71-F1
#
_entry.id   AF-A0A2N6AY71-F1
#
_cell.length_a   1.000
_cell.length_b   1.000
_cell.length_c   1.000
_cell.angle_alpha   90.00
_cell.angle_beta   90.00
_cell.angle_gamma   90.00
#
_symmetry.space_group_name_H-M   'P 1'
#
loop_
_entity.id
_entity.type
_entity.pdbx_description
1 polymer ?
#
loop_
_entity_poly.entity_id
_entity_poly.type
_entity_poly.pdbx_seq_one_letter_code
_entity_poly.pdbx_strand_id
1 'polypeptide(L)'
;MRTIWFAALFLAAGATAATAQSLDGFLGGMLNGCQMSSEFEDFTQSLADEAAGSGMIRVPPRVKDAIGGADIQDREDHYLISVPVTATWKGLPLSGITYFLGKENGIYGWQVLFAATAEQVDATFGADEKRSRAILLKNDPMGAFSPDSVKIGKTSDGVPYFLCDLSN
;
A
#
# COMPACT_ATOMS: atom_id res chain seq x y z
N MET A 1 -48.66 26.05 -43.00
CA MET A 1 -48.31 25.19 -41.86
C MET A 1 -46.79 25.21 -41.71
N ARG A 2 -46.27 25.72 -40.58
CA ARG A 2 -44.85 25.98 -40.35
C ARG A 2 -44.20 24.78 -39.66
N THR A 3 -43.21 24.18 -40.31
CA THR A 3 -42.36 23.12 -39.75
C THR A 3 -41.32 23.76 -38.84
N ILE A 4 -41.36 23.46 -37.54
CA ILE A 4 -40.37 23.92 -36.56
C ILE A 4 -39.42 22.74 -36.29
N TRP A 5 -38.15 22.94 -36.63
CA TRP A 5 -37.06 22.03 -36.28
C TRP A 5 -36.55 22.37 -34.89
N PHE A 6 -36.59 21.42 -33.96
CA PHE A 6 -35.88 21.52 -32.68
C PHE A 6 -34.47 20.98 -32.85
N ALA A 7 -33.48 21.88 -32.82
CA ALA A 7 -32.08 21.51 -32.66
C ALA A 7 -31.84 21.14 -31.18
N ALA A 8 -31.60 19.87 -30.91
CA ALA A 8 -31.18 19.42 -29.59
C ALA A 8 -29.70 19.72 -29.39
N LEU A 9 -29.38 20.68 -28.51
CA LEU A 9 -28.02 20.85 -27.99
C LEU A 9 -27.72 19.69 -27.03
N PHE A 10 -26.86 18.76 -27.43
CA PHE A 10 -26.20 17.84 -26.52
C PHE A 10 -25.05 18.58 -25.80
N LEU A 11 -25.29 18.99 -24.56
CA LEU A 11 -24.23 19.36 -23.63
C LEU A 11 -23.55 18.06 -23.16
N ALA A 12 -22.45 17.71 -23.81
CA ALA A 12 -21.54 16.68 -23.31
C ALA A 12 -20.83 17.22 -22.06
N ALA A 13 -21.34 16.87 -20.88
CA ALA A 13 -20.63 17.06 -19.63
C ALA A 13 -19.40 16.13 -19.62
N GLY A 14 -18.23 16.68 -19.97
CA GLY A 14 -16.97 15.98 -19.81
C GLY A 14 -16.72 15.71 -18.33
N ALA A 15 -16.89 14.46 -17.90
CA ALA A 15 -16.41 14.02 -16.60
C ALA A 15 -14.88 14.11 -16.64
N THR A 16 -14.31 15.13 -15.99
CA THR A 16 -12.90 15.15 -15.65
C THR A 16 -12.64 13.98 -14.72
N ALA A 17 -12.05 12.90 -15.25
CA ALA A 17 -11.54 11.82 -14.42
C ALA A 17 -10.57 12.42 -13.42
N ALA A 18 -10.94 12.43 -12.14
CA ALA A 18 -10.04 12.84 -11.07
C ALA A 18 -8.81 11.94 -11.15
N THR A 19 -7.64 12.52 -11.42
CA THR A 19 -6.37 11.79 -11.41
C THR A 19 -6.15 11.27 -10.00
N ALA A 20 -6.20 9.96 -9.82
CA ALA A 20 -5.93 9.33 -8.53
C ALA A 20 -4.55 9.76 -8.03
N GLN A 21 -4.47 10.09 -6.75
CA GLN A 21 -3.23 10.54 -6.13
C GLN A 21 -2.16 9.45 -6.20
N SER A 22 -0.91 9.80 -6.50
CA SER A 22 0.22 8.86 -6.42
C SER A 22 0.78 8.79 -5.00
N LEU A 23 1.08 7.56 -4.55
CA LEU A 23 1.83 7.26 -3.33
C LEU A 23 3.29 6.87 -3.62
N ASP A 24 3.83 7.12 -4.81
CA ASP A 24 5.20 6.72 -5.16
C ASP A 24 6.26 7.29 -4.20
N GLY A 25 6.07 8.52 -3.73
CA GLY A 25 6.95 9.13 -2.72
C GLY A 25 6.78 8.52 -1.33
N PHE A 26 5.54 8.28 -0.92
CA PHE A 26 5.20 7.69 0.38
C PHE A 26 5.70 6.24 0.47
N LEU A 27 5.50 5.43 -0.57
CA LEU A 27 6.00 4.06 -0.68
C LEU A 27 7.43 4.00 -1.26
N GLY A 28 8.14 5.13 -1.26
CA GLY A 28 9.50 5.23 -1.76
C GLY A 28 10.45 4.34 -0.97
N GLY A 29 11.35 3.65 -1.67
CA GLY A 29 12.34 2.75 -1.06
C GLY A 29 11.91 1.29 -0.95
N MET A 30 10.61 0.97 -0.99
CA MET A 30 10.14 -0.41 -0.81
C MET A 30 10.69 -1.40 -1.86
N LEU A 31 10.92 -0.90 -3.08
CA LEU A 31 11.51 -1.65 -4.19
C LEU A 31 13.05 -1.70 -4.14
N ASN A 32 13.65 -1.19 -3.06
CA ASN A 32 15.08 -1.14 -2.80
C ASN A 32 15.43 -1.91 -1.50
N GLY A 33 14.91 -3.13 -1.37
CA GLY A 33 15.12 -3.97 -0.19
C GLY A 33 14.22 -3.59 0.99
N CYS A 34 12.95 -3.29 0.73
CA CYS A 34 11.96 -2.95 1.77
C CYS A 34 12.35 -1.75 2.64
N GLN A 35 13.11 -0.81 2.10
CA GLN A 35 13.37 0.46 2.78
C GLN A 35 12.08 1.27 2.86
N MET A 36 11.86 1.92 4.00
CA MET A 36 10.74 2.84 4.19
C MET A 36 11.18 4.25 3.83
N SER A 37 10.25 5.03 3.27
CA SER A 37 10.40 6.48 3.31
C SER A 37 10.20 6.96 4.75
N SER A 38 10.73 8.14 5.09
CA SER A 38 10.53 8.71 6.42
C SER A 38 9.04 8.92 6.74
N GLU A 39 8.24 9.33 5.75
CA GLU A 39 6.80 9.53 5.94
C GLU A 39 6.06 8.21 6.21
N PHE A 40 6.48 7.12 5.57
CA PHE A 40 5.91 5.79 5.80
C PHE A 40 6.29 5.22 7.16
N GLU A 41 7.55 5.40 7.56
CA GLU A 41 8.06 5.01 8.87
C GLU A 41 7.32 5.76 9.99
N ASP A 42 7.22 7.09 9.90
CA ASP A 42 6.49 7.93 10.86
C ASP A 42 5.01 7.54 10.96
N PHE A 43 4.37 7.26 9.82
CA PHE A 43 2.99 6.80 9.79
C PHE A 43 2.84 5.43 10.47
N THR A 44 3.72 4.47 10.14
CA THR A 44 3.72 3.13 10.74
C THR A 44 3.92 3.19 12.25
N GLN A 45 4.84 4.03 12.73
CA GLN A 45 5.02 4.26 14.16
C GLN A 45 3.75 4.82 14.81
N SER A 46 3.06 5.78 14.16
CA SER A 46 1.82 6.31 14.71
C SER A 46 0.67 5.28 14.78
N LEU A 47 0.65 4.31 13.86
CA LEU A 47 -0.28 3.18 13.91
C LEU A 47 0.05 2.27 15.11
N ALA A 48 1.33 2.00 15.35
CA ALA A 48 1.77 1.23 16.51
C ALA A 48 1.41 1.93 17.83
N ASP A 49 1.63 3.24 17.92
CA ASP A 49 1.32 4.04 19.11
C ASP A 49 -0.20 4.05 19.40
N GLU A 50 -1.04 4.24 18.38
CA GLU A 50 -2.50 4.14 18.53
C GLU A 50 -2.91 2.72 18.97
N ALA A 51 -2.38 1.68 18.32
CA ALA A 51 -2.71 0.29 18.64
C ALA A 51 -2.34 -0.09 20.09
N ALA A 52 -1.25 0.46 20.60
CA ALA A 52 -0.83 0.32 22.00
C ALA A 52 -1.59 1.23 22.98
N GLY A 53 -2.47 2.12 22.50
CA GLY A 53 -3.20 3.09 23.32
C GLY A 53 -2.32 4.22 23.86
N SER A 54 -1.15 4.47 23.27
CA SER A 54 -0.16 5.45 23.72
C SER A 54 -0.11 6.71 22.85
N GLY A 55 -0.82 6.73 21.71
CA GLY A 55 -0.78 7.85 20.78
C GLY A 55 -2.02 7.96 19.90
N MET A 56 -1.89 8.79 18.85
CA MET A 56 -2.90 8.97 17.82
C MET A 56 -2.31 8.75 16.43
N ILE A 57 -3.12 8.20 15.51
CA ILE A 57 -2.73 8.04 14.10
C ILE A 57 -2.42 9.41 13.48
N ARG A 58 -1.23 9.54 12.87
CA ARG A 58 -0.74 10.76 12.22
C ARG A 58 -0.59 10.55 10.72
N VAL A 59 -1.65 10.83 9.96
CA VAL A 59 -1.61 10.73 8.49
C VAL A 59 -0.81 11.89 7.88
N PRO A 60 0.23 11.64 7.06
CA PRO A 60 1.02 12.71 6.46
C PRO A 60 0.15 13.60 5.55
N PRO A 61 0.30 14.95 5.60
CA PRO A 61 -0.56 15.87 4.85
C PRO A 61 -0.61 15.59 3.35
N ARG A 62 0.51 15.13 2.77
CA ARG A 62 0.61 14.80 1.34
C ARG A 62 -0.31 13.67 0.92
N VAL A 63 -0.60 12.71 1.80
CA VAL A 63 -1.38 11.50 1.49
C VAL A 63 -2.73 11.45 2.19
N LYS A 64 -3.09 12.51 2.92
CA LYS A 64 -4.26 12.54 3.78
C LYS A 64 -5.58 12.20 3.08
N ASP A 65 -5.77 12.70 1.85
CA ASP A 65 -7.01 12.48 1.10
C ASP A 65 -7.09 11.07 0.49
N ALA A 66 -5.96 10.35 0.45
CA ALA A 66 -5.85 9.02 -0.13
C ALA A 66 -5.89 7.90 0.92
N ILE A 67 -5.72 8.22 2.20
CA ILE A 67 -5.66 7.28 3.32
C ILE A 67 -6.99 7.28 4.08
N GLY A 68 -7.62 6.11 4.19
CA GLY A 68 -8.81 5.88 5.00
C GLY A 68 -8.51 5.69 6.48
N GLY A 69 -9.57 5.52 7.28
CA GLY A 69 -9.42 5.17 8.70
C GLY A 69 -8.84 3.76 8.87
N ALA A 70 -7.92 3.60 9.82
CA ALA A 70 -7.33 2.31 10.12
C ALA A 70 -8.31 1.42 10.91
N ASP A 71 -8.39 0.15 10.55
CA ASP A 71 -8.99 -0.92 11.35
C ASP A 71 -7.87 -1.65 12.09
N ILE A 72 -7.88 -1.63 13.42
CA ILE A 72 -6.85 -2.23 14.27
C ILE A 72 -7.45 -3.48 14.93
N GLN A 73 -6.86 -4.64 14.62
CA GLN A 73 -7.24 -5.90 15.22
C GLN A 73 -6.13 -6.39 16.14
N ASP A 74 -6.44 -6.45 17.42
CA ASP A 74 -5.56 -7.00 18.44
C ASP A 74 -5.52 -8.53 18.33
N ARG A 75 -4.35 -9.07 17.95
CA ARG A 75 -4.07 -10.52 17.92
C ARG A 75 -3.15 -10.88 19.09
N GLU A 76 -3.00 -12.17 19.36
CA GLU A 76 -2.23 -12.64 20.52
C GLU A 76 -0.81 -12.04 20.56
N ASP A 77 -0.11 -12.10 19.44
CA ASP A 77 1.31 -11.79 19.30
C ASP A 77 1.61 -10.52 18.47
N HIS A 78 0.63 -9.96 17.77
CA HIS A 78 0.79 -8.75 16.96
C HIS A 78 -0.53 -7.96 16.82
N TYR A 79 -0.43 -6.74 16.32
CA TYR A 79 -1.55 -6.00 15.78
C TYR A 79 -1.61 -6.23 14.28
N LEU A 80 -2.79 -6.62 13.79
CA LEU A 80 -3.11 -6.61 12.37
C LEU A 80 -3.86 -5.32 12.06
N ILE A 81 -3.26 -4.45 11.27
CA ILE A 81 -3.81 -3.12 10.99
C ILE A 81 -4.10 -3.00 9.50
N SER A 82 -5.35 -2.73 9.14
CA SER A 82 -5.76 -2.53 7.74
C SER A 82 -6.12 -1.07 7.50
N VAL A 83 -5.47 -0.47 6.51
CA VAL A 83 -5.65 0.93 6.12
C VAL A 83 -6.17 0.96 4.68
N PRO A 84 -7.44 1.33 4.43
CA PRO A 84 -7.97 1.51 3.08
C PRO A 84 -7.21 2.63 2.36
N VAL A 85 -6.94 2.45 1.07
CA VAL A 85 -6.22 3.43 0.26
C VAL A 85 -6.94 3.67 -1.07
N THR A 86 -7.15 4.94 -1.42
CA THR A 86 -7.66 5.36 -2.74
C THR A 86 -6.58 6.15 -3.48
N ALA A 87 -5.64 5.43 -4.06
CA ALA A 87 -4.44 6.01 -4.65
C ALA A 87 -3.83 5.10 -5.72
N THR A 88 -2.68 5.49 -6.25
CA THR A 88 -1.88 4.65 -7.15
C THR A 88 -0.46 4.47 -6.63
N TRP A 89 0.18 3.37 -7.04
CA TRP A 89 1.62 3.14 -6.90
C TRP A 89 2.17 2.57 -8.20
N LYS A 90 3.16 3.24 -8.77
CA LYS A 90 3.67 3.02 -10.13
C LYS A 90 2.56 2.97 -11.18
N GLY A 91 1.53 3.80 -10.99
CA GLY A 91 0.36 3.89 -11.85
C GLY A 91 -0.69 2.78 -11.68
N LEU A 92 -0.48 1.78 -10.81
CA LEU A 92 -1.50 0.78 -10.49
C LEU A 92 -2.38 1.24 -9.33
N PRO A 93 -3.71 1.07 -9.40
CA PRO A 93 -4.61 1.43 -8.31
C PRO A 93 -4.40 0.52 -7.10
N LEU A 94 -4.40 1.15 -5.92
CA LEU A 94 -4.33 0.48 -4.63
C LEU A 94 -5.73 0.29 -4.03
N SER A 95 -5.85 -0.70 -3.15
CA SER A 95 -7.05 -0.93 -2.32
C SER A 95 -6.77 -0.74 -0.83
N GLY A 96 -5.52 -0.91 -0.40
CA GLY A 96 -5.15 -0.73 1.01
C GLY A 96 -3.70 -1.06 1.31
N ILE A 97 -3.34 -0.87 2.57
CA ILE A 97 -2.08 -1.33 3.17
C ILE A 97 -2.42 -2.09 4.44
N THR A 98 -1.89 -3.29 4.59
CA THR A 98 -2.02 -4.10 5.80
C THR A 98 -0.68 -4.17 6.51
N TYR A 99 -0.67 -3.94 7.81
CA TYR A 99 0.52 -4.00 8.66
C TYR A 99 0.43 -5.15 9.65
N PHE A 100 1.57 -5.76 9.95
CA PHE A 100 1.76 -6.78 10.97
C PHE A 100 2.79 -6.24 11.97
N LEU A 101 2.31 -5.77 13.13
CA LEU A 101 3.16 -5.06 14.10
C LEU A 101 3.21 -5.84 15.42
N GLY A 102 4.36 -6.39 15.73
CA GLY A 102 4.59 -7.24 16.90
C GLY A 102 4.48 -6.50 18.24
N LYS A 103 4.08 -7.24 19.27
CA LYS A 103 4.09 -6.77 20.66
C LYS A 103 5.44 -7.06 21.31
N GLU A 104 6.48 -6.34 20.87
CA GLU A 104 7.87 -6.50 21.35
C GLU A 104 8.52 -7.86 21.03
N ASN A 105 8.04 -8.55 19.98
CA ASN A 105 8.47 -9.91 19.62
C ASN A 105 9.09 -10.04 18.23
N GLY A 106 9.53 -8.93 17.64
CA GLY A 106 10.23 -8.95 16.35
C GLY A 106 9.34 -9.04 15.12
N ILE A 107 8.02 -9.25 15.25
CA ILE A 107 7.10 -9.24 14.10
C ILE A 107 7.01 -7.83 13.53
N TYR A 108 7.37 -7.67 12.26
CA TYR A 108 7.29 -6.37 11.59
C TYR A 108 7.16 -6.55 10.07
N GLY A 109 6.06 -6.10 9.49
CA GLY A 109 5.90 -6.18 8.05
C GLY A 109 4.66 -5.46 7.54
N TRP A 110 4.56 -5.35 6.22
CA TRP A 110 3.41 -4.76 5.56
C TRP A 110 3.16 -5.34 4.17
N GLN A 111 1.90 -5.28 3.75
CA GLN A 111 1.41 -5.62 2.42
C GLN A 111 0.78 -4.39 1.78
N VAL A 112 1.22 -4.04 0.58
CA VAL A 112 0.53 -3.07 -0.28
C VAL A 112 -0.44 -3.83 -1.18
N LEU A 113 -1.74 -3.60 -0.98
CA LEU A 113 -2.82 -4.30 -1.68
C LEU A 113 -3.23 -3.51 -2.94
N PHE A 114 -3.39 -4.23 -4.04
CA PHE A 114 -3.75 -3.64 -5.33
C PHE A 114 -5.22 -3.90 -5.66
N ALA A 115 -5.88 -2.90 -6.25
CA ALA A 115 -7.16 -3.09 -6.93
C ALA A 115 -6.98 -3.57 -8.39
N ALA A 116 -5.74 -3.57 -8.89
CA ALA A 116 -5.36 -4.13 -10.19
C ALA A 116 -5.36 -5.68 -10.19
N THR A 117 -5.30 -6.29 -11.37
CA THR A 117 -5.17 -7.75 -11.47
C THR A 117 -3.75 -8.21 -11.14
N ALA A 118 -3.59 -9.47 -10.74
CA ALA A 118 -2.27 -10.03 -10.43
C ALA A 118 -1.32 -10.00 -11.63
N GLU A 119 -1.84 -10.14 -12.85
CA GLU A 119 -1.05 -10.05 -14.08
C GLU A 119 -0.49 -8.64 -14.27
N GLN A 120 -1.30 -7.60 -14.01
CA GLN A 120 -0.83 -6.21 -14.07
C GLN A 120 0.22 -5.92 -12.99
N VAL A 121 0.02 -6.45 -11.79
CA VAL A 121 0.97 -6.30 -10.68
C VAL A 121 2.28 -7.01 -11.01
N ASP A 122 2.27 -8.25 -11.46
CA ASP A 122 3.48 -8.98 -11.86
C ASP A 122 4.22 -8.29 -13.01
N ALA A 123 3.49 -7.84 -14.04
CA ALA A 123 4.08 -7.10 -15.15
C ALA A 123 4.76 -5.79 -14.71
N THR A 124 4.22 -5.12 -13.69
CA THR A 124 4.74 -3.84 -13.19
C THR A 124 5.87 -4.02 -12.18
N PHE A 125 5.75 -5.01 -11.30
CA PHE A 125 6.59 -5.14 -10.10
C PHE A 125 7.47 -6.40 -10.10
N GLY A 126 7.25 -7.41 -10.94
CA GLY A 126 7.94 -8.70 -10.83
C GLY A 126 9.47 -8.62 -10.97
N ALA A 127 9.98 -7.70 -11.79
CA ALA A 127 11.42 -7.43 -11.87
C ALA A 127 11.94 -6.68 -10.63
N ASP A 128 11.15 -5.73 -10.12
CA ASP A 128 11.49 -4.94 -8.94
C ASP A 128 11.43 -5.78 -7.65
N GLU A 129 10.49 -6.72 -7.53
CA GLU A 129 10.40 -7.70 -6.45
C GLU A 129 11.67 -8.54 -6.38
N LYS A 130 12.09 -9.15 -7.50
CA LYS A 130 13.33 -9.95 -7.56
C LYS A 130 14.55 -9.14 -7.16
N ARG A 131 14.64 -7.89 -7.63
CA ARG A 131 15.74 -6.99 -7.28
C ARG A 131 15.71 -6.60 -5.80
N SER A 132 14.54 -6.21 -5.29
CA SER A 132 14.34 -5.81 -3.89
C SER A 132 14.70 -6.95 -2.94
N ARG A 133 14.21 -8.17 -3.23
CA ARG A 133 14.60 -9.40 -2.52
C ARG A 133 16.11 -9.61 -2.49
N ALA A 134 16.78 -9.50 -3.64
CA ALA A 134 18.23 -9.66 -3.71
C ALA A 134 18.99 -8.61 -2.88
N ILE A 135 18.49 -7.37 -2.84
CA ILE A 135 19.06 -6.31 -2.01
C ILE A 135 18.89 -6.62 -0.53
N LEU A 136 17.69 -7.03 -0.10
CA LEU A 136 17.40 -7.38 1.28
C LEU A 136 18.32 -8.50 1.77
N LEU A 137 18.35 -9.63 1.05
CA LEU A 137 19.16 -10.80 1.42
C LEU A 137 20.67 -10.51 1.41
N LYS A 138 21.14 -9.64 0.51
CA LYS A 138 22.55 -9.23 0.48
C LYS A 138 22.94 -8.42 1.72
N ASN A 139 22.01 -7.64 2.27
CA ASN A 139 22.24 -6.76 3.41
C ASN A 139 21.93 -7.43 4.76
N ASP A 140 21.64 -8.74 4.76
CA ASP A 140 21.34 -9.52 5.95
C ASP A 140 22.45 -10.55 6.24
N PRO A 141 23.56 -10.12 6.88
CA PRO A 141 24.69 -10.99 7.15
C PRO A 141 24.38 -12.08 8.20
N MET A 142 23.27 -11.95 8.94
CA MET A 142 22.87 -12.88 10.01
C MET A 142 21.82 -13.89 9.55
N GLY A 143 21.26 -13.74 8.35
CA GLY A 143 20.27 -14.67 7.79
C GLY A 143 18.93 -14.62 8.54
N ALA A 144 18.54 -13.44 9.04
CA ALA A 144 17.23 -13.20 9.66
C ALA A 144 16.09 -13.25 8.63
N PHE A 145 16.35 -12.91 7.37
CA PHE A 145 15.35 -12.84 6.32
C PHE A 145 15.40 -14.03 5.37
N SER A 146 14.23 -14.34 4.79
CA SER A 146 14.07 -15.43 3.84
C SER A 146 13.78 -14.90 2.43
N PRO A 147 13.87 -15.75 1.39
CA PRO A 147 13.40 -15.38 0.06
C PRO A 147 11.92 -14.97 0.00
N ASP A 148 11.11 -15.32 1.00
CA ASP A 148 9.70 -14.93 1.08
C ASP A 148 9.47 -13.59 1.79
N SER A 149 10.52 -12.97 2.33
CA SER A 149 10.48 -11.64 2.98
C SER A 149 10.12 -10.52 2.00
N VAL A 150 10.32 -10.74 0.70
CA VAL A 150 9.84 -9.84 -0.36
C VAL A 150 9.18 -10.66 -1.45
N LYS A 151 7.89 -10.44 -1.69
CA LYS A 151 7.15 -11.17 -2.74
C LYS A 151 5.91 -10.43 -3.23
N ILE A 152 5.54 -10.70 -4.47
CA ILE A 152 4.18 -10.48 -4.95
C ILE A 152 3.37 -11.73 -4.65
N GLY A 153 2.17 -11.54 -4.10
CA GLY A 153 1.29 -12.65 -3.73
C GLY A 153 -0.18 -12.32 -3.92
N LYS A 154 -1.03 -13.18 -3.38
CA LYS A 154 -2.48 -12.97 -3.30
C LYS A 154 -2.95 -13.30 -1.90
N THR A 155 -3.89 -12.51 -1.40
CA THR A 155 -4.67 -12.85 -0.21
C THR A 155 -5.57 -14.06 -0.50
N SER A 156 -6.23 -14.60 0.53
CA SER A 156 -7.14 -15.75 0.39
C SER A 156 -8.36 -15.44 -0.48
N ASP A 157 -8.80 -14.18 -0.52
CA ASP A 157 -9.85 -13.66 -1.40
C ASP A 157 -9.33 -13.21 -2.77
N GLY A 158 -8.04 -13.43 -3.07
CA GLY A 158 -7.46 -13.24 -4.39
C GLY A 158 -6.96 -11.83 -4.71
N VAL A 159 -6.94 -10.93 -3.73
CA VAL A 159 -6.41 -9.56 -3.87
C VAL A 159 -4.89 -9.63 -4.02
N PRO A 160 -4.31 -9.10 -5.12
CA PRO A 160 -2.87 -9.09 -5.31
C PRO A 160 -2.19 -8.13 -4.33
N TYR A 161 -1.00 -8.48 -3.87
CA TYR A 161 -0.21 -7.64 -2.98
C TYR A 161 1.28 -7.67 -3.30
N PHE A 162 1.99 -6.64 -2.84
CA PHE A 162 3.45 -6.64 -2.66
C PHE A 162 3.75 -6.68 -1.16
N LEU A 163 4.52 -7.67 -0.70
CA LEU A 163 4.87 -7.88 0.71
C LEU A 163 6.30 -7.44 1.00
N CYS A 164 6.47 -6.80 2.15
CA CYS A 164 7.72 -6.69 2.88
C CYS A 164 7.52 -7.28 4.28
N ASP A 165 8.17 -8.40 4.57
CA ASP A 165 8.21 -9.04 5.89
C ASP A 165 9.63 -8.94 6.44
N LEU A 166 9.77 -8.10 7.45
CA LEU A 166 11.02 -7.77 8.13
C LEU A 166 11.04 -8.35 9.56
N SER A 167 10.26 -9.40 9.80
CA SER A 167 10.23 -10.07 11.09
C SER A 167 11.57 -10.77 11.37
N ASN A 168 11.99 -10.81 12.63
CA ASN A 168 13.27 -11.41 13.08
C ASN A 168 13.13 -12.41 14.23
#